data_AF-A0A520S1W1-F1
#
_entry.id   AF-A0A520S1W1-F1
#
_cell.length_a   1.000
_cell.length_b   1.000
_cell.length_c   1.000
_cell.angle_alpha   90.00
_cell.angle_beta   90.00
_cell.angle_gamma   90.00
#
_symmetry.space_group_name_H-M   'P 1'
#
loop_
_entity.id
_entity.type
_entity.pdbx_description
1 polymer ?
#
loop_
_entity_poly.entity_id
_entity_poly.type
_entity_poly.pdbx_seq_one_letter_code
_entity_poly.pdbx_strand_id
1 'polypeptide(L)' 'MSESNSSPSFEVKLAELEALVRQMEQGSMPLDHSLDAFEKGVRLAKECHTILDTASQKVTEIKQSGEETPFEPEA' A
#
# COMPACT_ATOMS: atom_id res chain seq x y z
N MET A 1 -23.53 -8.42 -7.46
CA MET A 1 -22.20 -9.04 -7.65
C MET A 1 -21.20 -8.09 -7.04
N SER A 2 -20.50 -8.55 -6.02
CA SER A 2 -19.81 -7.75 -5.01
C SER A 2 -18.67 -6.91 -5.61
N GLU A 3 -18.58 -5.65 -5.17
CA GLU A 3 -17.57 -4.68 -5.57
C GLU A 3 -16.19 -5.06 -5.01
N SER A 4 -15.51 -6.00 -5.64
CA SER A 4 -14.09 -6.23 -5.43
C SER A 4 -13.32 -5.36 -6.42
N ASN A 5 -13.03 -4.09 -6.10
CA ASN A 5 -12.37 -3.24 -7.09
C ASN A 5 -11.42 -2.14 -6.59
N SER A 6 -10.66 -2.35 -5.51
CA SER A 6 -9.48 -1.50 -5.24
C SER A 6 -8.40 -2.10 -4.33
N SER A 7 -8.66 -3.21 -3.63
CA SER A 7 -7.74 -3.73 -2.62
C SER A 7 -6.50 -4.52 -3.10
N PRO A 8 -6.41 -5.09 -4.32
CA PRO A 8 -5.22 -5.87 -4.68
C PRO A 8 -3.98 -4.99 -4.91
N SER A 9 -4.13 -3.71 -5.24
CA SER A 9 -2.98 -2.85 -5.56
C SER A 9 -2.11 -2.54 -4.33
N PHE A 10 -2.73 -2.24 -3.19
CA PHE A 10 -1.98 -1.91 -1.96
C PHE A 10 -1.31 -3.14 -1.36
N GLU A 11 -2.07 -4.21 -1.13
CA GLU A 11 -1.55 -5.42 -0.50
C GLU A 11 -0.43 -6.07 -1.32
N VAL A 12 -0.55 -6.08 -2.65
CA VAL A 12 0.50 -6.58 -3.55
C VAL A 12 1.76 -5.72 -3.46
N LYS A 13 1.63 -4.39 -3.49
CA LYS A 13 2.78 -3.48 -3.41
C LYS A 13 3.47 -3.56 -2.05
N LEU A 14 2.70 -3.69 -0.98
CA LEU A 14 3.23 -3.88 0.36
C LEU A 14 3.98 -5.21 0.47
N ALA A 15 3.40 -6.31 -0.02
CA ALA A 15 4.06 -7.61 -0.02
C ALA A 15 5.35 -7.60 -0.85
N GLU A 16 5.37 -6.91 -1.99
CA GLU A 16 6.57 -6.74 -2.82
C GLU A 16 7.66 -5.95 -2.09
N LEU A 17 7.29 -4.88 -1.38
CA LEU A 17 8.21 -4.10 -0.56
C LEU A 17 8.79 -4.93 0.59
N GLU A 18 7.95 -5.68 1.31
CA GLU A 18 8.39 -6.56 2.40
C GLU A 18 9.36 -7.64 1.91
N ALA A 19 9.07 -8.27 0.76
CA ALA A 19 9.95 -9.26 0.16
C ALA A 19 11.31 -8.65 -0.22
N LEU A 20 11.30 -7.44 -0.78
CA LEU A 20 12.51 -6.72 -1.16
C LEU A 20 13.37 -6.35 0.05
N VAL A 21 12.76 -5.83 1.12
CA VAL A 21 13.46 -5.51 2.38
C VAL A 21 14.08 -6.76 2.98
N ARG A 22 13.31 -7.87 3.07
CA ARG A 22 13.84 -9.16 3.56
C ARG A 22 15.04 -9.64 2.74
N GLN A 23 15.05 -9.41 1.43
CA GLN A 23 16.17 -9.77 0.57
C GLN A 23 17.40 -8.87 0.83
N MET A 24 17.21 -7.58 1.07
CA MET A 24 18.28 -6.65 1.41
C MET A 24 18.90 -6.97 2.78
N GLU A 25 18.08 -7.34 3.77
CA GLU A 25 18.53 -7.70 5.12
C GLU A 25 19.36 -8.98 5.17
N GLN A 26 19.21 -9.88 4.19
CA GLN A 26 20.02 -11.10 4.09
C GLN A 26 21.50 -10.84 3.77
N GLY A 27 21.85 -9.62 3.31
CA GLY A 27 23.24 -9.18 3.16
C GLY A 27 24.06 -9.89 2.07
N SER A 28 23.43 -10.74 1.25
CA SER A 28 24.08 -11.48 0.14
C SER A 28 24.01 -10.76 -1.20
N MET A 29 23.45 -9.54 -1.24
CA MET A 29 23.24 -8.78 -2.46
C MET A 29 24.51 -7.99 -2.85
N PRO A 30 24.98 -8.08 -4.11
CA PRO A 30 26.05 -7.22 -4.61
C PRO A 30 25.67 -5.74 -4.54
N LEU A 31 26.67 -4.85 -4.49
CA LEU A 31 26.44 -3.40 -4.33
C LEU A 31 25.54 -2.82 -5.44
N ASP A 32 25.79 -3.17 -6.70
CA ASP A 32 25.00 -2.66 -7.83
C ASP A 32 23.53 -3.07 -7.71
N HIS A 33 23.27 -4.33 -7.36
CA HIS A 33 21.91 -4.82 -7.10
C HIS A 33 21.27 -4.18 -5.87
N SER A 34 22.06 -3.79 -4.87
CA SER A 34 21.58 -3.15 -3.65
C SER A 34 21.06 -1.74 -3.93
N LEU A 35 21.68 -1.03 -4.86
CA LEU A 35 21.22 0.28 -5.33
C LEU A 35 19.89 0.16 -6.09
N ASP A 36 19.78 -0.81 -7.00
CA ASP A 36 18.53 -1.07 -7.72
C ASP A 36 17.39 -1.47 -6.77
N ALA A 37 17.68 -2.34 -5.80
CA ALA A 37 16.74 -2.75 -4.77
C ALA A 37 16.30 -1.56 -3.91
N PHE A 38 17.22 -0.67 -3.54
CA PHE A 38 16.89 0.53 -2.79
C PHE A 38 15.98 1.47 -3.59
N GLU A 39 16.29 1.74 -4.87
CA GLU A 39 15.45 2.60 -5.71
C GLU A 39 14.04 2.02 -5.87
N LYS A 40 13.95 0.70 -6.10
CA LYS A 40 12.67 0.00 -6.16
C LYS A 40 11.90 0.08 -4.84
N GLY A 41 12.57 -0.09 -3.70
CA GLY A 41 11.97 0.01 -2.37
C GLY A 41 11.39 1.40 -2.09
N VAL A 42 12.14 2.46 -2.43
CA VAL A 42 11.66 3.85 -2.30
C VAL A 42 10.42 4.10 -3.15
N ARG A 43 10.39 3.58 -4.38
CA ARG A 43 9.23 3.71 -5.27
C ARG A 43 8.00 3.01 -4.70
N LEU A 44 8.13 1.76 -4.28
CA LEU A 44 7.05 0.97 -3.68
C LEU A 44 6.50 1.65 -2.42
N ALA A 45 7.38 2.14 -1.54
CA ALA A 45 6.98 2.85 -0.33
C ALA A 45 6.17 4.12 -0.64
N LYS A 46 6.59 4.90 -1.66
CA LYS A 46 5.88 6.10 -2.10
C LYS A 46 4.49 5.77 -2.68
N GLU A 47 4.39 4.69 -3.44
CA GLU A 47 3.11 4.23 -3.99
C GLU A 47 2.15 3.80 -2.87
N CYS A 48 2.64 3.01 -1.90
CA CYS A 48 1.86 2.64 -0.71
C CYS A 48 1.36 3.86 0.05
N HIS A 49 2.22 4.85 0.28
CA HIS A 49 1.83 6.10 0.95
C HIS A 49 0.75 6.87 0.17
N THR A 50 0.89 6.97 -1.15
CA THR A 50 -0.10 7.66 -2.01
C THR A 50 -1.48 6.99 -1.93
N ILE A 51 -1.52 5.65 -1.89
CA ILE A 51 -2.76 4.89 -1.74
C ILE A 51 -3.40 5.18 -0.38
N LEU A 52 -2.62 5.16 0.70
CA LEU A 52 -3.10 5.46 2.06
C LEU A 52 -3.60 6.90 2.18
N ASP A 53 -2.90 7.86 1.57
CA ASP A 53 -3.31 9.27 1.57
C ASP A 53 -4.65 9.46 0.85
N THR A 54 -4.81 8.82 -0.31
CA THR A 54 -6.07 8.85 -1.07
C THR A 54 -7.22 8.24 -0.26
N ALA A 55 -6.97 7.10 0.39
CA ALA A 55 -7.96 6.46 1.26
C ALA A 55 -8.33 7.36 2.46
N SER A 56 -7.34 8.00 3.10
CA SER A 56 -7.53 8.92 4.22
C SER A 56 -8.34 10.16 3.82
N GLN A 57 -8.06 10.73 2.64
CA GLN A 57 -8.83 11.84 2.07
C GLN A 57 -10.29 11.45 1.87
N LYS A 58 -10.55 10.30 1.24
CA LYS A 58 -11.92 9.79 1.04
C LYS A 58 -12.68 9.61 2.36
N VAL A 59 -12.02 9.05 3.39
CA VAL A 59 -12.62 8.92 4.73
C VAL A 59 -12.94 10.29 5.33
N THR A 60 -12.06 11.28 5.14
CA THR A 60 -12.25 12.65 5.62
C THR A 60 -13.44 13.31 4.93
N GLU A 61 -13.56 13.16 3.61
CA GLU A 61 -14.70 13.69 2.83
C GLU A 61 -16.03 13.10 3.29
N ILE A 62 -16.10 11.77 3.48
CA ILE A 62 -17.30 11.09 3.99
C ILE A 62 -17.70 11.68 5.35
N LYS A 63 -16.75 11.80 6.30
CA LYS A 63 -17.00 12.38 7.62
C LYS A 63 -17.49 13.83 7.55
N GLN A 64 -16.99 14.62 6.60
CA GLN A 64 -17.38 16.03 6.42
C GLN A 64 -18.75 16.18 5.74
N SER A 65 -19.12 15.25 4.86
CA SER A 65 -20.39 15.27 4.13
C SER A 65 -21.61 14.95 5.00
N GLY A 66 -21.42 14.46 6.23
CA GLY A 66 -22.52 14.05 7.11
C GLY A 66 -23.25 12.80 6.65
N GLU A 67 -22.76 12.13 5.59
CA GLU A 67 -23.26 10.87 5.06
C GLU A 67 -22.75 9.72 5.95
N GLU A 68 -23.24 9.68 7.20
CA GLU A 68 -23.06 8.53 8.09
C GLU A 68 -24.04 7.44 7.66
N THR A 69 -23.71 6.67 6.62
CA THR A 69 -24.39 5.39 6.41
C THR A 69 -24.01 4.49 7.58
N PRO A 70 -24.96 3.98 8.39
CA PRO A 70 -24.65 3.03 9.44
C PRO A 70 -23.85 1.88 8.84
N PHE A 71 -22.66 1.60 9.39
CA PHE A 71 -21.89 0.43 9.01
C PHE A 71 -22.67 -0.79 9.49
N GLU A 72 -23.44 -1.41 8.60
CA GLU A 72 -24.05 -2.72 8.83
C GLU A 72 -23.00 -3.78 8.45
N PRO A 73 -22.32 -4.43 9.43
CA PRO A 73 -21.46 -5.54 9.11
C PRO A 73 -22.32 -6.66 8.51
N GLU A 74 -22.02 -7.08 7.28
CA GLU A 74 -22.58 -8.32 6.73
C GLU A 74 -22.18 -9.47 7.66
N ALA A 75 -23.18 -10.09 8.30
CA ALA A 75 -23.04 -11.23 9.21
C ALA A 75 -22.97 -12.55 8.46
#